data_AF-A0A920CAE5-F1
#
_entry.id   AF-A0A920CAE5-F1
#
_cell.length_a   1.000
_cell.length_b   1.000
_cell.length_c   1.000
_cell.angle_alpha   90.00
_cell.angle_beta   90.00
_cell.angle_gamma   90.00
#
_symmetry.space_group_name_H-M   'P 1'
#
loop_
_entity.id
_entity.type
_entity.pdbx_description
1 polymer ?
#
loop_
_entity_poly.entity_id
_entity_poly.type
_entity_poly.pdbx_seq_one_letter_code
_entity_poly.pdbx_strand_id
1 'polypeptide(L)' 'MHIVTSAQMRELDRRTIEEVGIPSMALMENAGKAIAEEVVRL' A
#
# COMPACT_ATOMS: atom_id res chain seq x y z
N MET A 1 1.75 -7.60 14.15
CA MET A 1 2.25 -6.99 12.89
C MET A 1 2.76 -8.13 12.02
N HIS A 2 2.21 -8.30 10.81
CA HIS A 2 2.71 -9.29 9.85
C HIS A 2 3.69 -8.59 8.92
N ILE A 3 4.98 -8.86 9.06
CA ILE A 3 6.03 -8.27 8.23
C ILE A 3 6.22 -9.13 6.99
N VAL A 4 6.24 -8.48 5.83
CA VAL A 4 6.48 -9.11 4.54
C VAL A 4 7.79 -8.61 3.95
N THR A 5 8.40 -9.43 3.10
CA THR A 5 9.55 -9.02 2.28
C THR A 5 9.10 -8.07 1.17
N SER A 6 10.05 -7.35 0.56
CA SER A 6 9.77 -6.50 -0.60
C SER A 6 9.21 -7.28 -1.79
N ALA A 7 9.65 -8.53 -2.00
CA ALA A 7 9.12 -9.40 -3.04
C ALA A 7 7.64 -9.75 -2.79
N GLN A 8 7.30 -10.06 -1.54
CA GLN A 8 5.91 -10.31 -1.13
C GLN A 8 5.04 -9.06 -1.23
N MET A 9 5.57 -7.88 -0.88
CA MET A 9 4.86 -6.61 -1.02
C MET A 9 4.46 -6.33 -2.48
N ARG A 10 5.40 -6.52 -3.41
CA ARG A 10 5.14 -6.36 -4.85
C ARG A 10 4.05 -7.30 -5.36
N GLU A 11 4.05 -8.54 -4.87
CA GLU A 11 3.05 -9.53 -5.24
C GLU A 11 1.66 -9.16 -4.68
N LEU A 12 1.60 -8.65 -3.44
CA LEU A 12 0.36 -8.14 -2.86
C LEU A 12 -0.19 -6.96 -3.66
N ASP A 13 0.67 -6.00 -4.04
CA ASP A 13 0.26 -4.85 -4.87
C ASP A 13 -0.30 -5.33 -6.21
N ARG A 14 0.39 -6.26 -6.88
CA ARG A 14 -0.06 -6.85 -8.16
C ARG A 14 -1.44 -7.51 -8.03
N ARG A 15 -1.61 -8.40 -7.04
CA ARG A 15 -2.90 -9.07 -6.80
C ARG A 15 -4.01 -8.10 -6.45
N THR A 16 -3.70 -7.06 -5.69
CA THR A 16 -4.66 -6.02 -5.33
C THR A 16 -5.14 -5.23 -6.56
N ILE A 17 -4.25 -5.00 -7.51
CA ILE A 17 -4.59 -4.33 -8.77
C ILE A 17 -5.35 -5.25 -9.73
N GLU A 18 -4.83 -6.46 -9.96
CA GLU A 18 -5.31 -7.38 -11.00
C GLU A 18 -6.50 -8.22 -10.56
N GLU A 19 -6.50 -8.73 -9.32
CA GLU A 19 -7.53 -9.64 -8.82
C GLU A 19 -8.64 -8.88 -8.08
N VAL A 20 -8.26 -7.92 -7.22
CA VAL A 20 -9.22 -7.13 -6.43
C VAL A 20 -9.76 -5.93 -7.21
N GLY A 21 -9.05 -5.49 -8.26
CA GLY A 21 -9.47 -4.39 -9.15
C GLY A 21 -9.26 -3.00 -8.56
N ILE A 22 -8.41 -2.85 -7.54
CA ILE A 22 -8.09 -1.54 -6.95
C ILE A 22 -7.06 -0.84 -7.83
N PRO A 23 -7.34 0.39 -8.34
CA PRO A 23 -6.36 1.12 -9.15
C PRO A 23 -5.07 1.39 -8.38
N SER A 24 -3.93 1.30 -9.07
CA SER A 24 -2.60 1.60 -8.50
C SER A 24 -2.53 2.99 -7.85
N MET A 25 -3.17 3.99 -8.45
CA MET A 25 -3.27 5.35 -7.91
C MET A 25 -3.94 5.40 -6.53
N ALA A 26 -4.97 4.57 -6.30
CA ALA A 26 -5.65 4.52 -5.00
C ALA A 26 -4.75 3.91 -3.91
N LEU A 27 -3.89 2.94 -4.28
CA LEU A 27 -2.89 2.39 -3.35
C LEU A 27 -1.86 3.46 -2.96
N MET A 28 -1.39 4.23 -3.96
CA MET A 28 -0.44 5.33 -3.72
C MET A 28 -1.03 6.44 -2.86
N GLU A 29 -2.28 6.84 -3.11
CA GLU A 29 -2.97 7.84 -2.30
C GLU A 29 -3.10 7.39 -0.84
N ASN A 30 -3.47 6.13 -0.61
CA ASN A 30 -3.59 5.58 0.74
C ASN A 30 -2.22 5.52 1.45
N ALA A 31 -1.15 5.17 0.73
CA ALA A 31 0.20 5.20 1.28
C ALA A 31 0.63 6.62 1.67
N GLY A 32 0.39 7.60 0.79
CA GLY A 32 0.68 9.01 1.05
C GLY A 32 -0.09 9.54 2.26
N LYS A 33 -1.38 9.22 2.35
CA LYS A 33 -2.23 9.56 3.51
C LYS A 33 -1.67 8.98 4.80
N ALA A 34 -1.33 7.69 4.83
CA ALA A 34 -0.79 7.04 6.03
C ALA A 34 0.53 7.70 6.50
N ILE A 35 1.40 8.07 5.56
CA ILE A 35 2.64 8.81 5.86
C ILE A 35 2.31 10.20 6.42
N ALA A 36 1.43 10.95 5.77
CA ALA A 36 1.06 12.30 6.21
C ALA A 36 0.45 12.28 7.61
N GLU A 37 -0.45 11.32 7.89
CA GLU A 37 -1.03 11.14 9.21
C GLU A 37 0.04 10.83 10.27
N GLU A 38 1.05 10.03 9.93
CA GLU A 38 2.14 9.73 10.85
C GLU A 38 3.02 10.97 11.10
N VAL A 39 3.33 11.74 10.05
CA VAL A 39 4.07 13.00 10.19
C VAL A 39 3.32 14.01 11.06
N VAL A 40 1.98 14.09 10.96
CA VAL A 40 1.15 14.98 11.78
C VAL A 40 1.06 14.51 13.25
N ARG A 41 1.27 13.21 13.51
CA ARG A 41 1.26 12.65 14.88
C ARG A 41 2.57 12.89 15.66
N LEU A 42 3.66 13.25 14.99
CA LEU A 42 4.96 13.58 15.59
C LEU A 42 4.98 15.00 16.18
#